data_AF-A0A522VC93-F1
#
_entry.id   AF-A0A522VC93-F1
#
_cell.length_a   1.000
_cell.length_b   1.000
_cell.length_c   1.000
_cell.angle_alpha   90.00
_cell.angle_beta   90.00
_cell.angle_gamma   90.00
#
_symmetry.space_group_name_H-M   'P 1'
#
loop_
_entity.id
_entity.type
_entity.pdbx_description
1 polymer ?
#
loop_
_entity_poly.entity_id
_entity_poly.type
_entity_poly.pdbx_seq_one_letter_code
_entity_poly.pdbx_strand_id
1 'polypeptide(L)'
;MEAGFTGGTVLWAGVFPSMATLPYIWFVFPAFIGQRHLYIATSEVFAVVAEALIIATMLRLKPTVGLALSLAANAASFLLGILIKMDGQ
;
A
#
# COMPACT_ATOMS: atom_id res chain seq x y z
N MET A 1 19.52 -18.15 -12.87
CA MET A 1 18.12 -18.62 -12.90
C MET A 1 17.24 -17.38 -12.92
N GLU A 2 16.69 -17.02 -14.08
CA GLU A 2 15.62 -16.02 -14.14
C GLU A 2 14.37 -16.68 -13.56
N ALA A 3 14.00 -16.32 -12.33
CA ALA A 3 12.68 -16.64 -11.83
C ALA A 3 11.70 -15.74 -12.58
N GLY A 4 11.21 -16.19 -13.73
CA GLY A 4 10.17 -15.48 -14.47
C GLY A 4 8.93 -15.38 -13.57
N PHE A 5 8.54 -14.16 -13.20
CA PHE A 5 7.27 -13.95 -12.51
C PHE A 5 6.14 -14.34 -13.45
N THR A 6 5.18 -15.10 -12.95
CA THR A 6 3.94 -15.31 -13.70
C THR A 6 3.13 -14.01 -13.69
N GLY A 7 2.41 -13.69 -14.77
CA GLY A 7 1.54 -12.50 -14.79
C GLY A 7 0.55 -12.46 -13.63
N GLY A 8 0.06 -13.63 -13.20
CA GLY A 8 -0.80 -13.76 -12.02
C GLY A 8 -0.11 -13.32 -10.72
N THR A 9 1.17 -13.64 -10.53
CA THR A 9 1.93 -13.20 -9.34
C THR A 9 2.06 -11.68 -9.28
N VAL A 10 2.29 -11.03 -10.42
CA VAL A 10 2.40 -9.56 -10.50
C VAL A 10 1.07 -8.89 -10.18
N LEU A 11 -0.04 -9.40 -10.73
CA LEU A 11 -1.38 -8.89 -10.41
C LEU A 11 -1.70 -9.06 -8.93
N TRP A 12 -1.42 -10.23 -8.35
CA TRP A 12 -1.62 -10.48 -6.93
C TRP A 12 -0.77 -9.58 -6.04
N ALA A 13 0.49 -9.29 -6.44
CA ALA A 13 1.35 -8.36 -5.73
C ALA A 13 0.86 -6.91 -5.78
N GLY A 14 -0.07 -6.55 -6.69
CA GLY A 14 -0.72 -5.24 -6.70
C GLY A 14 -1.95 -5.13 -5.80
N VAL A 15 -2.65 -6.25 -5.53
CA VAL A 15 -3.94 -6.24 -4.80
C VAL A 15 -3.77 -6.73 -3.36
N PHE A 16 -3.02 -7.82 -3.16
CA PHE A 16 -2.87 -8.46 -1.87
C PHE A 16 -2.28 -7.55 -0.77
N PRO A 17 -1.27 -6.70 -1.05
CA PRO A 17 -0.72 -5.83 -0.02
C PRO A 17 -1.77 -4.90 0.60
N SER A 18 -2.58 -4.23 -0.22
CA SER A 18 -3.62 -3.33 0.26
C SER A 18 -4.77 -4.08 0.96
N MET A 19 -5.12 -5.28 0.49
CA MET A 19 -6.06 -6.15 1.22
C MET A 19 -5.54 -6.53 2.61
N ALA A 20 -4.23 -6.69 2.77
CA ALA A 20 -3.61 -7.04 4.03
C ALA A 20 -3.46 -5.83 4.97
N THR A 21 -3.29 -4.61 4.46
CA THR A 21 -3.04 -3.41 5.28
C THR A 21 -4.31 -2.63 5.65
N LEU A 22 -5.28 -2.49 4.73
CA LEU A 22 -6.47 -1.66 4.94
C LEU A 22 -7.32 -2.08 6.16
N PRO A 23 -7.55 -3.37 6.47
CA PRO A 23 -8.30 -3.75 7.66
C PRO A 23 -7.66 -3.25 8.97
N TYR A 24 -6.33 -3.20 9.05
CA TYR A 24 -5.64 -2.64 10.23
C TYR A 24 -5.85 -1.12 10.32
N ILE A 25 -5.72 -0.43 9.19
CA ILE A 25 -5.91 1.02 9.14
C ILE A 25 -7.35 1.39 9.52
N TRP A 26 -8.36 0.64 9.09
CA TRP A 26 -9.77 0.99 9.32
C TRP A 26 -10.31 0.50 10.66
N PHE A 27 -9.87 -0.65 11.15
CA PHE A 27 -10.47 -1.27 12.33
C PHE A 27 -9.57 -1.23 13.57
N VAL A 28 -8.25 -1.15 13.39
CA VAL A 28 -7.30 -1.16 14.51
C VAL A 28 -6.87 0.27 14.86
N PHE A 29 -6.41 1.05 13.89
CA PHE A 29 -5.82 2.38 14.15
C PHE A 29 -6.79 3.39 14.82
N PRO A 30 -8.07 3.49 14.43
CA PRO A 30 -9.00 4.44 15.04
C PRO A 30 -9.26 4.16 16.53
N ALA A 31 -9.07 2.92 16.98
CA ALA A 31 -9.23 2.56 18.38
C ALA A 31 -8.12 3.15 19.29
N PHE A 32 -6.97 3.52 18.71
CA PHE A 32 -5.82 4.05 19.45
C PHE A 32 -5.49 5.51 19.11
N ILE A 33 -5.87 5.98 17.92
CA ILE A 33 -5.45 7.29 17.39
C ILE A 33 -6.66 8.17 17.11
N GLY A 34 -7.01 9.03 18.07
CA GLY A 34 -8.13 9.96 17.94
C GLY A 34 -7.80 11.24 17.15
N GLN A 35 -6.52 11.63 17.06
CA GLN A 35 -6.12 12.83 16.31
C GLN A 35 -6.03 12.54 14.82
N ARG A 36 -6.83 13.25 14.01
CA ARG A 36 -6.92 13.04 12.56
C ARG A 36 -5.58 13.11 11.81
N HIS A 37 -4.75 14.11 12.11
CA HIS A 37 -3.46 14.27 11.44
C HIS A 37 -2.50 13.12 11.77
N LEU A 38 -2.48 12.71 13.04
CA LEU A 38 -1.66 11.59 13.48
C LEU A 38 -2.17 10.27 12.88
N TYR A 39 -3.48 10.07 12.82
CA TYR A 39 -4.11 8.92 12.18
C TYR A 39 -3.69 8.80 10.71
N ILE A 40 -3.83 9.87 9.93
CA ILE A 40 -3.44 9.87 8.50
C ILE A 40 -1.93 9.61 8.36
N ALA A 41 -1.08 10.33 9.10
CA ALA A 41 0.36 10.17 8.97
C ALA A 41 0.82 8.75 9.32
N THR A 42 0.30 8.19 10.42
CA THR A 42 0.65 6.82 10.85
C THR A 42 0.08 5.77 9.91
N SER A 43 -1.14 5.93 9.38
CA SER A 43 -1.74 4.97 8.44
C SER A 43 -0.98 4.93 7.12
N GLU A 44 -0.56 6.07 6.59
CA GLU A 44 0.20 6.16 5.33
C GLU A 44 1.58 5.52 5.49
N VAL A 45 2.31 5.85 6.58
CA VAL A 45 3.62 5.26 6.86
C VAL A 45 3.50 3.75 7.05
N PHE A 46 2.49 3.30 7.79
CA PHE A 46 2.23 1.87 7.98
C PHE A 46 1.93 1.16 6.66
N ALA A 47 1.02 1.70 5.85
CA ALA A 47 0.66 1.14 4.54
C ALA A 47 1.92 0.99 3.66
N VAL A 48 2.69 2.07 3.49
CA VAL A 48 3.89 2.06 2.66
C VAL A 48 4.91 1.03 3.14
N VAL A 49 5.20 0.98 4.43
CA VAL A 49 6.21 0.05 4.96
C VAL A 49 5.74 -1.40 4.88
N ALA A 50 4.50 -1.68 5.29
CA ALA A 50 3.95 -3.03 5.29
C ALA A 50 3.77 -3.56 3.86
N GLU A 51 3.21 -2.75 2.95
CA GLU A 51 3.04 -3.15 1.56
C GLU A 51 4.38 -3.33 0.84
N ALA A 52 5.38 -2.48 1.11
CA ALA A 52 6.73 -2.65 0.58
C ALA A 52 7.34 -4.01 0.95
N LEU A 53 7.18 -4.44 2.20
CA LEU A 53 7.66 -5.74 2.67
C LEU A 53 6.90 -6.90 2.02
N ILE A 54 5.58 -6.79 1.90
CA ILE A 54 4.74 -7.80 1.24
C ILE A 54 5.11 -7.92 -0.25
N ILE A 55 5.24 -6.81 -0.98
CA ILE A 55 5.64 -6.80 -2.39
C ILE A 55 7.05 -7.37 -2.56
N ALA A 56 8.00 -6.93 -1.74
CA ALA A 56 9.39 -7.41 -1.80
C ALA A 56 9.47 -8.93 -1.56
N THR A 57 8.67 -9.46 -0.64
CA THR A 57 8.63 -10.90 -0.37
C THR A 57 7.91 -11.69 -1.46
N MET A 58 6.76 -11.22 -1.94
CA MET A 58 5.99 -11.88 -3.01
C MET A 58 6.75 -11.94 -4.34
N LEU A 59 7.41 -10.82 -4.70
CA LEU A 59 8.17 -10.69 -5.93
C LEU A 59 9.67 -10.96 -5.73
N ARG A 60 10.10 -11.44 -4.56
CA ARG A 60 11.53 -11.73 -4.28
C ARG A 60 12.47 -10.59 -4.68
N LEU A 61 12.02 -9.35 -4.51
CA LEU A 61 12.77 -8.14 -4.86
C LEU A 61 13.64 -7.67 -3.68
N LYS A 62 14.57 -6.78 -3.97
CA LYS A 62 15.27 -6.04 -2.91
C LYS A 62 14.24 -5.17 -2.15
N PRO A 63 14.36 -5.04 -0.82
CA PRO A 63 13.44 -4.21 -0.04
C PRO A 63 13.34 -2.76 -0.54
N THR A 64 14.44 -2.20 -1.06
CA THR A 64 14.46 -0.86 -1.65
C THR A 64 13.58 -0.73 -2.90
N VAL A 65 13.51 -1.78 -3.71
CA VAL A 65 12.64 -1.82 -4.90
C VAL A 65 11.18 -1.99 -4.47
N GLY A 66 10.91 -2.87 -3.49
CA GLY A 66 9.56 -3.01 -2.91
C GLY A 66 9.05 -1.70 -2.31
N LEU A 67 9.92 -0.93 -1.64
CA LEU A 67 9.58 0.38 -1.11
C LEU A 67 9.23 1.38 -2.20
N ALA A 68 10.04 1.45 -3.27
CA ALA A 68 9.75 2.32 -4.40
C ALA A 68 8.41 1.97 -5.07
N LEU A 69 8.10 0.68 -5.23
CA LEU A 69 6.84 0.21 -5.78
C LEU A 69 5.65 0.56 -4.88
N SER A 70 5.76 0.32 -3.57
CA SER A 70 4.68 0.65 -2.63
C SER A 70 4.44 2.16 -2.54
N LEU A 71 5.49 2.97 -2.56
CA LEU A 71 5.37 4.44 -2.64
C LEU A 71 4.65 4.88 -3.91
N ALA A 72 5.01 4.31 -5.07
CA ALA A 72 4.36 4.62 -6.33
C ALA A 72 2.87 4.21 -6.31
N ALA A 73 2.56 3.03 -5.77
CA ALA A 73 1.19 2.52 -5.66
C ALA A 73 0.34 3.38 -4.72
N ASN A 74 0.83 3.70 -3.53
CA ASN A 74 0.13 4.56 -2.56
C ASN A 74 -0.06 5.98 -3.11
N ALA A 75 0.97 6.56 -3.73
CA ALA A 75 0.87 7.88 -4.35
C ALA A 75 -0.17 7.89 -5.48
N ALA A 76 -0.19 6.86 -6.34
CA ALA A 76 -1.19 6.74 -7.39
C ALA A 76 -2.61 6.61 -6.80
N SER A 77 -2.79 5.80 -5.75
CA SER A 77 -4.07 5.63 -5.08
C SER A 77 -4.56 6.93 -4.44
N PHE A 78 -3.68 7.67 -3.77
CA PHE A 78 -3.96 8.98 -3.19
C PHE A 78 -4.37 10.01 -4.25
N LEU A 79 -3.61 10.10 -5.35
CA LEU A 79 -3.92 11.01 -6.46
C LEU A 79 -5.23 10.66 -7.17
N LEU A 80 -5.51 9.37 -7.36
CA LEU A 80 -6.80 8.89 -7.88
C LEU A 80 -7.94 9.26 -6.93
N GLY A 81 -7.75 9.11 -5.62
CA GLY A 81 -8.72 9.54 -4.61
C GLY A 81 -9.01 11.03 -4.68
N ILE A 82 -7.99 11.87 -4.91
CA ILE A 82 -8.17 13.31 -5.16
C ILE A 82 -8.97 13.53 -6.44
N LEU A 83 -8.57 12.92 -7.56
CA LEU A 83 -9.22 13.11 -8.86
C LEU A 83 -10.70 12.73 -8.81
N ILE A 84 -11.04 11.57 -8.25
CA ILE A 84 -12.43 11.09 -8.11
C ILE A 84 -13.23 12.03 -7.21
N LYS A 85 -12.63 12.54 -6.13
CA LYS A 85 -13.30 13.51 -5.25
C LYS A 85 -13.52 14.86 -5.94
N MET A 86 -12.65 15.26 -6.87
CA MET A 86 -12.77 16.50 -7.63
C MET A 86 -13.84 16.42 -8.73
N ASP A 87 -14.03 15.24 -9.36
CA ASP A 87 -15.10 15.01 -10.35
C ASP A 87 -16.49 14.77 -9.71
N GLY A 88 -16.54 14.49 -8.40
CA GLY A 88 -17.77 14.25 -7.64
C GLY A 88 -18.36 15.48 -6.94
N GLN A 89 -18.00 16.70 -7.37
CA GLN A 89 -18.64 17.95 -6.94
C GLN A 89 -19.74 18.37 -7.93
#